data_AF-A0A1B6JK74-F1
#
_entry.id   AF-A0A1B6JK74-F1
#
_cell.length_a   1.000
_cell.length_b   1.000
_cell.length_c   1.000
_cell.angle_alpha   90.00
_cell.angle_beta   90.00
_cell.angle_gamma   90.00
#
_symmetry.space_group_name_H-M   'P 1'
#
loop_
_entity.id
_entity.type
_entity.pdbx_description
1 polymer ?
#
loop_
_entity_poly.entity_id
_entity_poly.type
_entity_poly.pdbx_seq_one_letter_code
_entity_poly.pdbx_strand_id
1 'polypeptide(L)'
;ATQLWADELTEQAKGKHHIGDFLPPDELARFMEKYEALKEGREPDLSDYKEFKLKEDNIGFQMLQKLGWTEGQGLGPDGSGIMDPVNKATMRPENQGLGIERPEDVEADDDEYDAYRKRMMLAYRFRPNPMNNPRRPYY
;
A
#
# COMPACT_ATOMS: atom_id res chain seq x y z
N ALA A 1 29.23 13.76 3.02
CA ALA A 1 28.11 12.80 3.16
C ALA A 1 26.77 13.46 2.85
N THR A 2 26.43 14.59 3.47
CA THR A 2 25.14 15.31 3.27
C THR A 2 24.96 15.97 1.90
N GLN A 3 26.03 16.53 1.29
CA GLN A 3 25.93 17.15 -0.05
C GLN A 3 25.63 16.13 -1.17
N LEU A 4 26.37 15.02 -1.22
CA LEU A 4 26.15 13.96 -2.21
C LEU A 4 24.71 13.42 -2.19
N TRP A 5 24.15 13.25 -0.98
CA TRP A 5 22.76 12.85 -0.79
C TRP A 5 21.76 13.90 -1.30
N ALA A 6 22.02 15.18 -1.05
CA ALA A 6 21.18 16.28 -1.54
C ALA A 6 21.23 16.39 -3.07
N ASP A 7 22.39 16.17 -3.68
CA ASP A 7 22.58 16.19 -5.13
C ASP A 7 21.85 15.01 -5.79
N GLU A 8 21.96 13.81 -5.23
CA GLU A 8 21.26 12.61 -5.71
C GLU A 8 19.73 12.80 -5.68
N LEU A 9 19.19 13.33 -4.59
CA LEU A 9 17.77 13.64 -4.46
C LEU A 9 17.29 14.71 -5.46
N THR A 10 18.16 15.67 -5.79
CA THR A 10 17.87 16.73 -6.76
C THR A 10 17.82 16.16 -8.17
N GLU A 11 18.76 15.26 -8.52
CA GLU A 11 18.72 14.57 -9.82
C GLU A 11 17.52 13.62 -9.94
N GLN A 12 17.13 12.92 -8.86
CA GLN A 12 15.91 12.09 -8.86
C GLN A 12 14.61 12.89 -9.04
N ALA A 13 14.62 14.20 -8.73
CA ALA A 13 13.49 15.10 -8.93
C ALA A 13 13.46 15.74 -10.32
N LYS A 14 14.50 15.57 -11.13
CA LYS A 14 14.65 16.22 -12.43
C LYS A 14 13.60 15.71 -13.42
N GLY A 15 12.90 16.63 -14.08
CA GLY A 15 11.82 16.32 -15.02
C GLY A 15 10.46 15.98 -14.38
N LYS A 16 10.39 15.91 -13.04
CA LYS A 16 9.13 15.78 -12.29
C LYS A 16 8.65 17.16 -11.90
N HIS A 17 7.51 17.58 -12.43
CA HIS A 17 7.00 18.95 -12.30
C HIS A 17 5.65 19.00 -11.56
N HIS A 18 4.84 17.95 -11.68
CA HIS A 18 3.58 17.82 -10.98
C HIS A 18 3.77 17.04 -9.68
N ILE A 19 3.00 17.36 -8.64
CA ILE A 19 3.14 16.68 -7.35
C ILE A 19 2.79 15.18 -7.46
N GLY A 20 1.89 14.81 -8.39
CA GLY A 20 1.55 13.42 -8.71
C GLY A 20 2.70 12.62 -9.31
N ASP A 21 3.71 13.26 -9.94
CA ASP A 21 4.88 12.58 -10.51
C ASP A 21 5.75 11.90 -9.45
N PHE A 22 5.57 12.28 -8.18
CA PHE A 22 6.27 11.69 -7.05
C PHE A 22 5.52 10.52 -6.41
N LEU A 23 4.26 10.29 -6.78
CA LEU A 23 3.48 9.17 -6.24
C LEU A 23 3.90 7.85 -6.91
N PRO A 24 4.39 6.85 -6.15
CA PRO A 24 4.71 5.55 -6.72
C PRO A 24 3.47 4.89 -7.35
N PRO A 25 3.61 4.19 -8.49
CA PRO A 25 2.47 3.54 -9.16
C PRO A 25 1.69 2.56 -8.27
N ASP A 26 2.40 1.79 -7.44
CA ASP A 26 1.77 0.81 -6.54
C ASP A 26 0.95 1.49 -5.44
N GLU A 27 1.43 2.62 -4.92
CA GLU A 27 0.70 3.43 -3.93
C GLU A 27 -0.50 4.14 -4.57
N LEU A 28 -0.36 4.58 -5.83
CA LEU A 28 -1.49 5.10 -6.60
C LEU A 28 -2.55 4.02 -6.82
N ALA A 29 -2.16 2.80 -7.21
CA ALA A 29 -3.09 1.69 -7.41
C ALA A 29 -3.84 1.35 -6.13
N ARG A 30 -3.15 1.28 -4.99
CA ARG A 30 -3.76 1.08 -3.67
C ARG A 30 -4.73 2.20 -3.28
N PHE A 31 -4.37 3.45 -3.57
CA PHE A 31 -5.24 4.60 -3.34
C PHE A 31 -6.52 4.50 -4.18
N MET A 32 -6.40 4.22 -5.47
CA MET A 32 -7.55 4.11 -6.38
C MET A 32 -8.45 2.94 -6.00
N GLU A 33 -7.87 1.77 -5.68
CA GLU A 33 -8.61 0.60 -5.20
C GLU A 33 -9.40 0.91 -3.92
N LYS A 34 -8.79 1.62 -2.96
CA LYS A 34 -9.49 2.05 -1.74
C LYS A 34 -10.64 3.02 -2.05
N TYR A 35 -10.44 3.99 -2.93
CA TYR A 35 -11.46 4.95 -3.33
C TYR A 35 -12.64 4.29 -4.06
N GLU A 36 -12.34 3.43 -5.04
CA GLU A 36 -13.36 2.68 -5.78
C GLU A 36 -14.13 1.72 -4.86
N ALA A 37 -13.43 0.98 -4.01
CA ALA A 37 -14.04 0.07 -3.07
C ALA A 37 -15.00 0.77 -2.10
N LEU A 38 -14.59 1.92 -1.54
CA LEU A 38 -15.45 2.73 -0.67
C LEU A 38 -16.69 3.24 -1.40
N LYS A 39 -16.54 3.71 -2.64
CA LYS A 39 -17.66 4.19 -3.47
C LYS A 39 -18.65 3.08 -3.81
N GLU A 40 -18.15 1.86 -3.99
CA GLU A 40 -18.96 0.67 -4.24
C GLU A 40 -19.50 0.02 -2.96
N GLY A 41 -19.06 0.48 -1.78
CA GLY A 41 -19.42 -0.14 -0.49
C GLY A 41 -18.84 -1.54 -0.28
N ARG A 42 -17.77 -1.89 -0.99
CA ARG A 42 -17.04 -3.16 -0.83
C ARG A 42 -15.76 -2.97 -0.01
N GLU A 43 -15.24 -4.06 0.53
CA GLU A 43 -13.91 -4.03 1.15
C GLU A 43 -12.82 -3.87 0.08
N PRO A 44 -11.82 -2.99 0.27
CA PRO A 44 -10.69 -2.86 -0.64
C PRO A 44 -9.85 -4.14 -0.69
N ASP A 45 -9.54 -4.62 -1.89
CA ASP A 45 -8.65 -5.76 -2.08
C ASP A 45 -7.19 -5.30 -2.12
N LEU A 46 -6.58 -5.23 -0.94
CA LEU A 46 -5.16 -4.91 -0.77
C LEU A 46 -4.28 -6.17 -0.76
N SER A 47 -4.78 -7.29 -1.30
CA SER A 47 -4.05 -8.55 -1.22
C SER A 47 -2.89 -8.61 -2.20
N ASP A 48 -1.68 -8.51 -1.64
CA ASP A 48 -0.45 -8.90 -2.33
C ASP A 48 -0.48 -10.40 -2.74
N TYR A 49 -1.43 -11.19 -2.21
CA TYR A 49 -1.55 -12.62 -2.45
C TYR A 49 -1.66 -12.96 -3.94
N LYS A 50 -2.46 -12.21 -4.71
CA LYS A 50 -2.62 -12.50 -6.15
C LYS A 50 -1.31 -12.36 -6.92
N GLU A 51 -0.47 -11.40 -6.53
CA GLU A 51 0.81 -11.14 -7.19
C GLU A 51 1.90 -12.13 -6.75
N PHE A 52 1.96 -12.45 -5.45
CA PHE A 52 3.04 -13.27 -4.87
C PHE A 52 2.60 -14.69 -4.48
N LYS A 53 1.49 -15.17 -5.04
CA LYS A 53 1.00 -16.53 -4.77
C LYS A 53 2.10 -17.56 -5.08
N LEU A 54 2.39 -18.41 -4.10
CA LEU A 54 3.34 -19.52 -4.27
C LEU A 54 2.82 -20.48 -5.34
N LYS A 55 3.71 -20.83 -6.27
CA LYS A 55 3.44 -21.74 -7.38
C LYS A 55 3.93 -23.15 -7.04
N GLU A 56 3.58 -24.11 -7.90
CA GLU A 56 3.87 -25.54 -7.75
C GLU A 56 5.36 -25.92 -7.75
N ASP A 57 6.21 -25.03 -8.25
CA ASP A 57 7.67 -25.17 -8.21
C ASP A 57 8.25 -24.91 -6.81
N ASN A 58 7.48 -24.32 -5.91
CA ASN A 58 7.90 -24.05 -4.55
C ASN A 58 7.99 -25.34 -3.70
N ILE A 59 9.11 -25.52 -3.00
CA ILE A 59 9.36 -26.70 -2.16
C ILE A 59 8.28 -26.88 -1.08
N GLY A 60 7.86 -25.79 -0.42
CA GLY A 60 6.81 -25.82 0.60
C GLY A 60 5.44 -26.20 0.04
N PHE A 61 5.11 -25.71 -1.15
CA PHE A 61 3.90 -26.10 -1.88
C PHE A 61 3.89 -27.61 -2.17
N GLN A 62 4.99 -28.15 -2.72
CA GLN A 62 5.13 -29.58 -3.00
C GLN A 62 5.08 -30.44 -1.73
N MET A 63 5.66 -29.95 -0.63
CA MET A 63 5.60 -30.64 0.67
C MET A 63 4.16 -30.73 1.18
N LEU A 64 3.38 -29.64 1.11
CA LEU A 64 1.98 -29.64 1.51
C LEU A 64 1.15 -30.62 0.67
N GLN A 65 1.33 -30.61 -0.65
CA GLN A 65 0.66 -31.56 -1.55
C GLN A 65 0.97 -33.02 -1.19
N LYS A 66 2.23 -33.34 -0.87
CA LYS A 66 2.63 -34.69 -0.45
C LYS A 66 2.02 -35.11 0.89
N LEU A 67 1.68 -34.15 1.75
CA LEU A 67 0.97 -34.38 3.01
C LEU A 67 -0.56 -34.47 2.83
N GLY A 68 -1.05 -34.43 1.60
CA GLY A 68 -2.46 -34.59 1.25
C GLY A 68 -3.25 -33.29 1.18
N TRP A 69 -2.60 -32.13 1.29
CA TRP A 69 -3.25 -30.84 1.04
C TRP A 69 -3.48 -30.63 -0.46
N THR A 70 -4.60 -30.00 -0.82
CA THR A 70 -4.93 -29.67 -2.21
C THR A 70 -5.03 -28.16 -2.39
N GLU A 71 -4.56 -27.64 -3.53
CA GLU A 71 -4.60 -26.21 -3.79
C GLU A 71 -6.04 -25.69 -3.79
N GLY A 72 -6.28 -24.59 -3.10
CA GLY A 72 -7.61 -24.01 -2.92
C GLY A 72 -8.40 -24.59 -1.76
N GLN A 73 -7.86 -25.57 -1.03
CA GLN A 73 -8.46 -26.09 0.20
C GLN A 73 -7.88 -25.38 1.43
N GLY A 74 -8.74 -25.06 2.40
CA GLY A 74 -8.30 -24.61 3.72
C GLY A 74 -7.56 -25.73 4.47
N LEU A 75 -6.73 -25.36 5.44
CA LEU A 75 -6.07 -26.33 6.33
C LEU A 75 -7.02 -26.81 7.44
N GLY A 76 -6.67 -27.92 8.10
CA GLY A 76 -7.45 -28.52 9.20
C GLY A 76 -8.15 -29.81 8.79
N PRO A 77 -8.73 -30.55 9.76
CA PRO A 77 -9.30 -31.88 9.52
C PRO A 77 -10.43 -31.87 8.49
N ASP A 78 -11.28 -30.84 8.51
CA ASP A 78 -12.40 -30.67 7.58
C ASP A 78 -12.10 -29.62 6.48
N GLY A 79 -10.85 -29.15 6.38
CA GLY A 79 -10.46 -28.06 5.48
C GLY A 79 -11.10 -26.71 5.79
N SER A 80 -11.55 -26.50 7.03
CA SER A 80 -12.27 -25.29 7.46
C SER A 80 -11.39 -24.08 7.78
N GLY A 81 -10.07 -24.21 7.63
CA GLY A 81 -9.13 -23.11 7.83
C GLY A 81 -9.25 -22.04 6.76
N ILE A 82 -8.64 -20.88 7.03
CA ILE A 82 -8.55 -19.78 6.06
C ILE A 82 -7.85 -20.25 4.77
N MET A 83 -8.41 -19.90 3.62
CA MET A 83 -7.83 -20.23 2.30
C MET A 83 -6.89 -19.13 1.85
N ASP A 84 -7.36 -17.89 1.91
CA ASP A 84 -6.58 -16.71 1.58
C ASP A 84 -5.84 -16.19 2.82
N PRO A 85 -4.58 -15.74 2.68
CA PRO A 85 -3.85 -15.14 3.77
C PRO A 85 -4.52 -13.84 4.24
N VAL A 86 -4.41 -13.57 5.54
CA VAL A 86 -4.86 -12.28 6.09
C VAL A 86 -3.94 -11.17 5.56
N ASN A 87 -4.54 -10.12 5.00
CA ASN A 87 -3.80 -8.98 4.46
C ASN A 87 -2.95 -8.29 5.53
N LYS A 88 -1.87 -7.64 5.09
CA LYS A 88 -1.01 -6.86 5.99
C LYS A 88 -1.83 -5.77 6.65
N ALA A 89 -1.72 -5.65 7.96
CA ALA A 89 -2.29 -4.52 8.68
C ALA A 89 -1.65 -3.21 8.20
N THR A 90 -2.41 -2.12 8.24
CA THR A 90 -1.91 -0.78 7.94
C THR A 90 -0.71 -0.46 8.83
N MET A 91 0.45 -0.31 8.22
CA MET A 91 1.67 0.06 8.94
C MET A 91 1.56 1.51 9.38
N ARG A 92 1.49 1.73 10.70
CA ARG A 92 1.50 3.08 11.27
C ARG A 92 2.94 3.60 11.26
N PRO A 93 3.21 4.81 10.73
CA PRO A 93 4.51 5.43 10.93
C PRO A 93 4.68 5.79 12.41
N GLU A 94 5.87 5.50 12.95
CA GLU A 94 6.31 5.96 14.28
C GLU A 94 5.42 5.49 15.45
N ASN A 95 5.52 6.18 16.59
CA ASN A 95 4.78 5.90 17.82
C ASN A 95 3.38 6.56 17.82
N GLN A 96 2.71 6.55 16.67
CA GLN A 96 1.39 7.19 16.51
C GLN A 96 0.33 6.43 17.33
N GLY A 97 -0.52 7.18 18.04
CA GLY A 97 -1.60 6.62 18.86
C GLY A 97 -2.61 5.79 18.05
N LEU A 98 -3.26 4.84 18.73
CA LEU A 98 -4.39 4.10 18.15
C LEU A 98 -5.57 5.06 17.89
N GLY A 99 -6.30 4.83 16.79
CA GLY A 99 -7.46 5.64 16.41
C GLY A 99 -7.15 6.99 15.76
N ILE A 100 -5.88 7.37 15.60
CA ILE A 100 -5.55 8.56 14.80
C ILE A 100 -5.75 8.24 13.32
N GLU A 101 -6.67 8.97 12.69
CA GLU A 101 -6.93 8.92 11.25
C GLU A 101 -5.86 9.68 10.48
N ARG A 102 -5.51 9.20 9.29
CA ARG A 102 -4.55 9.89 8.43
C ARG A 102 -5.34 10.74 7.46
N PRO A 103 -5.04 12.04 7.33
CA PRO A 103 -5.84 12.91 6.48
C PRO A 103 -5.75 12.64 4.97
N GLU A 104 -4.74 11.87 4.55
CA GLU A 104 -4.62 11.35 3.19
C GLU A 104 -5.49 10.12 2.92
N ASP A 105 -6.14 9.56 3.94
CA ASP A 105 -7.05 8.43 3.78
C ASP A 105 -8.36 8.86 3.13
N VAL A 106 -8.78 8.06 2.16
CA VAL A 106 -10.06 8.25 1.48
C VAL A 106 -11.22 7.85 2.38
N GLU A 107 -12.29 8.64 2.33
CA GLU A 107 -13.55 8.46 3.06
C GLU A 107 -14.71 8.25 2.08
N ALA A 108 -15.81 7.68 2.58
CA ALA A 108 -16.98 7.37 1.75
C ALA A 108 -17.72 8.61 1.22
N ASP A 109 -17.60 9.76 1.92
CA ASP A 109 -18.23 11.03 1.55
C ASP A 109 -17.31 11.93 0.70
N ASP A 110 -16.08 11.50 0.42
CA ASP A 110 -15.14 12.28 -0.40
C ASP A 110 -15.68 12.45 -1.82
N ASP A 111 -15.74 13.69 -2.29
CA ASP A 111 -16.00 13.98 -3.69
C ASP A 111 -14.74 13.80 -4.58
N GLU A 112 -14.88 14.01 -5.88
CA GLU A 112 -13.76 13.85 -6.82
C GLU A 112 -12.61 14.84 -6.54
N TYR A 113 -12.93 16.04 -6.06
CA TYR A 113 -11.93 17.05 -5.71
C TYR A 113 -11.19 16.67 -4.42
N ASP A 114 -11.89 16.17 -3.41
CA ASP A 114 -11.32 15.69 -2.15
C ASP A 114 -10.43 14.48 -2.37
N ALA A 115 -10.88 13.50 -3.17
CA ALA A 115 -10.06 12.36 -3.57
C ALA A 115 -8.81 12.80 -4.34
N TYR A 116 -8.94 13.74 -5.29
CA TYR A 116 -7.80 14.33 -5.97
C TYR A 116 -6.83 15.00 -4.99
N ARG A 117 -7.34 15.80 -4.05
CA ARG A 117 -6.53 16.50 -3.03
C ARG A 117 -5.78 15.51 -2.16
N LYS A 118 -6.45 14.48 -1.64
CA LYS A 118 -5.87 13.40 -0.80
C LYS A 118 -4.80 12.62 -1.56
N ARG A 119 -5.01 12.31 -2.84
CA ARG A 119 -3.98 11.73 -3.74
C ARG A 119 -2.74 12.62 -3.88
N MET A 120 -2.93 13.94 -4.05
CA MET A 120 -1.82 14.89 -4.12
C MET A 120 -1.08 15.02 -2.78
N MET A 121 -1.80 14.95 -1.66
CA MET A 121 -1.19 14.92 -0.32
C MET A 121 -0.35 13.66 -0.11
N LEU A 122 -0.86 12.49 -0.52
CA LEU A 122 -0.11 11.24 -0.46
C LEU A 122 1.21 11.34 -1.24
N ALA A 123 1.16 11.93 -2.43
CA ALA A 123 2.35 12.13 -3.27
C ALA A 123 3.42 13.04 -2.61
N TYR A 124 3.00 14.01 -1.80
CA TYR A 124 3.92 14.89 -1.06
C TYR A 124 4.85 14.13 -0.10
N ARG A 125 4.42 12.97 0.42
CA ARG A 125 5.24 12.10 1.26
C ARG A 125 6.44 11.49 0.51
N PHE A 126 6.31 11.30 -0.79
CA PHE A 126 7.35 10.67 -1.62
C PHE A 126 8.25 11.70 -2.32
N ARG A 127 7.88 12.98 -2.28
CA ARG A 127 8.69 14.06 -2.85
C ARG A 127 10.06 14.17 -2.12
N PRO A 128 11.19 14.22 -2.85
CA PRO A 128 12.52 14.40 -2.27
C PRO A 128 12.61 15.57 -1.29
N ASN A 129 13.33 15.35 -0.17
CA ASN A 129 13.53 16.34 0.90
C ASN A 129 15.03 16.55 1.15
N PRO A 130 15.73 17.28 0.25
CA PRO A 130 17.18 17.42 0.31
C PRO A 130 17.69 18.14 1.56
N MET A 131 16.85 18.95 2.21
CA MET A 131 17.18 19.64 3.47
C MET A 131 16.71 18.89 4.72
N ASN A 132 16.07 17.73 4.55
CA ASN A 132 15.47 16.94 5.63
C ASN A 132 14.57 17.77 6.59
N ASN A 133 13.92 18.81 6.08
CA ASN A 133 13.01 19.62 6.88
C ASN A 133 11.80 18.77 7.30
N PRO A 134 11.29 18.89 8.54
CA PRO A 134 10.14 18.12 8.98
C PRO A 134 8.96 18.35 8.04
N ARG A 135 8.42 17.28 7.46
CA ARG A 135 7.21 17.36 6.63
C ARG A 135 6.04 17.65 7.54
N ARG A 136 5.38 18.78 7.34
CA ARG A 136 4.18 19.12 8.08
C ARG A 136 3.05 18.19 7.66
N PRO A 137 2.39 17.47 8.58
CA PRO A 137 1.09 16.89 8.30
C PRO A 137 0.14 18.08 8.08
N TYR A 138 -0.30 18.28 6.85
CA TYR A 138 -1.31 19.29 6.56
C TYR A 138 -2.67 18.63 6.75
N TYR A 139 -3.29 18.94 7.91
CA TYR A 139 -4.63 18.56 8.39
C TYR A 139 -5.08 17.17 8.08
#